data_AF-A0A7V6W2K2-F1
#
_entry.id   AF-A0A7V6W2K2-F1
#
_cell.length_a   1.000
_cell.length_b   1.000
_cell.length_c   1.000
_cell.angle_alpha   90.00
_cell.angle_beta   90.00
_cell.angle_gamma   90.00
#
_symmetry.space_group_name_H-M   'P 1'
#
loop_
_entity.id
_entity.type
_entity.pdbx_description
1 polymer ?
#
loop_
_entity_poly.entity_id
_entity_poly.type
_entity_poly.pdbx_seq_one_letter_code
_entity_poly.pdbx_strand_id
1 'polypeptide(L)' 'MKIPVGVSRRHAHLTKEVYEKLFGHSNIEIRNKLNQPGEFASTDT' A
#
# COMPACT_ATOMS: atom_id res chain seq x y z
N MET A 1 11.50 26.03 -9.58
CA MET A 1 10.32 25.23 -9.20
C MET A 1 10.74 24.28 -8.08
N LYS A 2 9.95 24.15 -7.00
CA LYS A 2 10.23 23.17 -5.93
C LYS A 2 9.15 22.09 -5.97
N ILE A 3 9.56 20.83 -5.98
CA ILE A 3 8.66 19.67 -6.05
C ILE A 3 9.00 18.76 -4.86
N PRO A 4 8.01 18.31 -4.07
CA PRO A 4 8.24 17.37 -2.98
C PRO A 4 8.65 16.00 -3.55
N VAL A 5 9.67 15.39 -2.93
CA VAL A 5 10.16 14.05 -3.30
C VAL A 5 9.68 13.03 -2.27
N GLY A 6 9.02 11.97 -2.73
CA GLY A 6 8.72 10.79 -1.93
C GLY A 6 9.84 9.76 -2.06
N VAL A 7 10.24 9.13 -0.95
CA VAL A 7 11.23 8.04 -0.95
C VAL A 7 10.53 6.74 -0.59
N SER A 8 10.67 5.73 -1.46
CA SER A 8 10.02 4.43 -1.27
C SER A 8 11.00 3.38 -0.75
N ARG A 9 10.59 2.61 0.26
CA ARG A 9 11.22 1.34 0.63
C ARG A 9 10.71 0.21 -0.28
N ARG A 10 11.34 -0.97 -0.23
CA ARG A 10 10.79 -2.20 -0.84
C ARG A 10 9.38 -2.45 -0.31
N HIS A 11 8.45 -2.63 -1.23
CA HIS A 11 7.04 -2.95 -1.00
C HIS A 11 6.51 -3.72 -2.22
N ALA A 12 5.33 -4.30 -2.11
CA ALA A 12 4.68 -5.03 -3.19
C ALA A 12 3.28 -4.49 -3.43
N HIS A 13 2.81 -4.58 -4.68
CA HIS A 13 1.42 -4.34 -5.04
C HIS A 13 0.81 -5.70 -5.36
N LEU A 14 -0.35 -6.00 -4.78
CA LEU A 14 -0.95 -7.31 -4.86
C LEU A 14 -2.30 -7.23 -5.54
N THR A 15 -2.63 -8.27 -6.32
CA THR A 15 -4.02 -8.50 -6.71
C THR A 15 -4.81 -9.01 -5.50
N LYS A 16 -6.14 -8.85 -5.55
CA LYS A 16 -7.03 -9.36 -4.51
C LYS A 16 -6.81 -10.86 -4.24
N GLU A 17 -6.70 -11.67 -5.30
CA GLU A 17 -6.51 -13.12 -5.18
C GLU A 17 -5.20 -13.47 -4.45
N VAL A 18 -4.10 -12.78 -4.76
CA VAL A 18 -2.81 -13.03 -4.10
C VAL A 18 -2.86 -12.54 -2.66
N TYR A 19 -3.47 -11.39 -2.40
CA TYR A 19 -3.64 -10.86 -1.05
C TYR A 19 -4.42 -11.83 -0.15
N GLU A 20 -5.57 -12.33 -0.63
CA GLU A 20 -6.38 -13.31 0.10
C GLU A 20 -5.62 -14.62 0.35
N LYS A 21 -4.81 -15.08 -0.62
CA LYS A 21 -3.96 -16.27 -0.43
C LYS A 21 -2.86 -16.07 0.61
N LEU A 22 -2.29 -14.88 0.70
CA LEU A 22 -1.19 -14.57 1.63
C LEU A 22 -1.67 -14.28 3.05
N PHE A 23 -2.75 -13.52 3.21
CA PHE A 23 -3.20 -13.00 4.50
C PHE A 23 -4.51 -13.62 5.01
N GLY A 24 -5.25 -14.37 4.17
CA GLY A 24 -6.45 -15.08 4.59
C GLY A 24 -7.69 -14.21 4.82
N HIS A 25 -7.63 -12.92 4.43
CA HIS A 25 -8.76 -11.99 4.48
C HIS A 25 -8.75 -11.04 3.28
N SER A 26 -9.86 -10.34 3.08
CA SER A 26 -10.07 -9.41 1.95
C SER A 26 -10.10 -7.94 2.35
N ASN A 27 -10.22 -7.65 3.65
CA ASN A 27 -10.19 -6.28 4.16
C ASN A 27 -8.72 -5.85 4.34
N ILE A 28 -8.35 -4.73 3.72
CA ILE A 28 -7.02 -4.14 3.86
C ILE A 28 -7.09 -3.03 4.90
N GLU A 29 -6.30 -3.14 5.96
CA GLU A 29 -6.20 -2.09 6.97
C GLU A 29 -5.25 -0.98 6.48
N ILE A 30 -5.74 0.26 6.49
CA ILE A 30 -4.95 1.41 6.04
C ILE A 30 -4.05 1.89 7.18
N ARG A 31 -2.73 1.76 7.03
CA ARG A 31 -1.74 2.33 7.96
C ARG A 31 -1.64 3.84 7.81
N ASN A 32 -1.42 4.32 6.58
CA ASN A 32 -1.42 5.75 6.26
C ASN A 32 -1.69 6.01 4.78
N LYS A 33 -2.30 7.16 4.47
CA LYS A 33 -2.47 7.65 3.10
C LYS A 33 -1.13 8.13 2.53
N LEU A 34 -0.97 8.02 1.22
CA LEU A 34 0.15 8.58 0.49
C LEU A 34 -0.24 9.92 -0.16
N ASN A 35 0.74 10.58 -0.78
CA ASN A 35 0.50 11.86 -1.44
C ASN A 35 -0.29 11.69 -2.76
N GLN A 36 -0.28 10.49 -3.34
CA GLN A 36 -1.07 10.15 -4.51
C GLN A 36 -2.54 9.91 -4.11
N PRO A 37 -3.52 10.54 -4.77
CA PRO A 37 -4.94 10.35 -4.46
C PRO A 37 -5.35 8.87 -4.56
N GLY A 38 -5.97 8.36 -3.49
CA GLY A 38 -6.45 6.96 -3.41
C GLY A 38 -5.40 5.95 -2.95
N GLU A 39 -4.13 6.31 -2.92
CA GLU A 39 -3.04 5.40 -2.54
C GLU A 39 -2.78 5.40 -1.03
N PHE A 40 -2.39 4.25 -0.50
CA PHE A 40 -2.11 4.05 0.91
C PHE A 40 -1.12 2.91 1.16
N ALA A 41 -0.52 2.88 2.35
CA ALA A 41 0.24 1.74 2.85
C ALA A 41 -0.62 0.88 3.78
N SER A 42 -0.55 -0.45 3.64
CA SER A 42 -1.19 -1.40 4.58
C SER A 42 -0.37 -1.58 5.87
N THR A 43 -0.98 -2.18 6.89
CA THR A 43 -0.28 -2.71 8.08
C THR A 43 0.37 -4.08 7.81
N ASP A 44 -0.10 -4.82 6.81
CA ASP A 44 0.42 -6.14 6.42
C ASP A 44 1.79 -6.07 5.72
N THR A 45 2.61 -7.11 5.92
CA THR A 45 3.96 -7.25 5.34
C THR A 45 4.26 -8.65 4.83
#